data_AF-A0A3B8J3W4-F1
#
_entry.id   AF-A0A3B8J3W4-F1
#
_cell.length_a   1.000
_cell.length_b   1.000
_cell.length_c   1.000
_cell.angle_alpha   90.00
_cell.angle_beta   90.00
_cell.angle_gamma   90.00
#
_symmetry.space_group_name_H-M   'P 1'
#
loop_
_entity.id
_entity.type
_entity.pdbx_description
1 polymer ?
#
loop_
_entity_poly.entity_id
_entity_poly.type
_entity_poly.pdbx_seq_one_letter_code
_entity_poly.pdbx_strand_id
1 'polypeptide(L)'
;MKRGNVIGVILIIIGIGWIIRKAGLIDVNWIASIKVLWPVFLVSLGLTLLARRRNWLVTSVWILTLVLFVGFGIYKRNEPENIIDIEKRFGIDRSPIVAVEKRPFSAEIPLPGDAEQGRLVLQLGGVNINLKEGSGSFFVKTSSNIPGLQQRLAEGKQTVLEYSHEQFNAGNAVRNMNLEMNPDLVWEVDANLGVVDGEMDFKNIPVEKITLQLGAGEMALSIGDKQAHTKVTLRAGASDVDIYVPSQAGLMVKSGNILTDLSFHNISLTAKDGVYMSENYENSDHKIEIDVVSALSAVQIFGR
;
A
#
# COMPACT_ATOMS: atom_id res chain seq x y z
N MET A 1 -4.06 26.35 -44.07
CA MET A 1 -4.17 25.67 -42.75
C MET A 1 -2.84 25.82 -42.02
N LYS A 2 -2.77 26.52 -40.89
CA LYS A 2 -1.56 26.55 -40.04
C LYS A 2 -1.89 25.90 -38.68
N ARG A 3 -1.68 24.58 -38.60
CA ARG A 3 -1.65 23.82 -37.35
C ARG A 3 -0.23 23.93 -36.80
N GLY A 4 -0.01 24.75 -35.78
CA GLY A 4 1.29 24.85 -35.14
C GLY A 4 1.29 26.05 -34.23
N ASN A 5 1.02 25.83 -32.95
CA ASN A 5 1.33 26.74 -31.83
C ASN A 5 1.17 26.02 -30.48
N VAL A 6 0.25 25.05 -30.38
CA VAL A 6 0.04 24.28 -29.13
C VAL A 6 1.27 23.44 -28.78
N ILE A 7 1.84 22.72 -29.76
CA ILE A 7 3.05 21.92 -29.57
C ILE A 7 4.25 22.81 -29.18
N GLY A 8 4.36 24.00 -29.78
CA GLY A 8 5.42 24.96 -29.45
C GLY A 8 5.31 25.48 -28.01
N VAL A 9 4.09 25.80 -27.55
CA VAL A 9 3.85 26.24 -26.17
C VAL A 9 4.15 25.10 -25.17
N ILE A 10 3.77 23.86 -25.49
CA ILE A 10 4.09 22.69 -24.65
C ILE A 10 5.60 22.50 -24.54
N LEU A 11 6.34 22.63 -25.64
CA LEU A 11 7.81 22.53 -25.64
C LEU A 11 8.46 23.66 -24.82
N ILE A 12 7.92 24.88 -24.89
CA ILE A 12 8.38 26.02 -24.07
C ILE A 12 8.13 25.75 -22.58
N ILE A 13 6.95 25.23 -22.21
CA ILE A 13 6.60 24.89 -20.84
C ILE A 13 7.54 23.80 -20.27
N ILE A 14 7.78 22.75 -21.05
CA ILE A 14 8.71 21.68 -20.68
C ILE A 14 10.14 22.23 -20.53
N GLY A 15 10.57 23.10 -21.45
CA GLY A 15 11.87 23.76 -21.40
C GLY A 15 12.05 24.63 -20.15
N ILE A 16 11.05 25.44 -19.81
CA ILE A 16 11.05 26.28 -18.61
C ILE A 16 11.13 25.40 -17.35
N GLY A 17 10.32 24.33 -17.27
CA GLY A 17 10.38 23.38 -16.15
C GLY A 17 11.76 22.72 -15.99
N TRP A 18 12.42 22.40 -17.10
CA TRP A 18 13.74 21.78 -17.10
C TRP A 18 14.86 22.76 -16.69
N ILE A 19 14.76 24.03 -17.13
CA ILE A 19 15.67 25.10 -16.73
C ILE A 19 15.53 25.40 -15.24
N ILE A 20 14.31 25.51 -14.72
CA ILE A 20 14.05 25.73 -13.28
C ILE A 20 14.69 24.61 -12.45
N ARG A 21 14.54 23.36 -12.90
CA ARG A 21 15.16 22.19 -12.24
C ARG A 21 16.69 22.23 -12.26
N LYS A 22 17.31 22.66 -13.37
CA LYS A 22 18.77 22.74 -13.51
C LYS A 22 19.38 23.96 -12.82
N ALA A 23 18.63 25.05 -12.68
CA ALA A 23 19.07 26.28 -12.05
C ALA A 23 19.13 26.20 -10.50
N GLY A 24 18.49 25.19 -9.88
CA GLY A 24 18.50 25.02 -8.42
C GLY A 24 17.80 26.14 -7.65
N LEU A 25 17.04 27.01 -8.35
CA LEU A 25 16.41 28.18 -7.76
C LEU A 25 15.09 27.85 -7.03
N ILE A 26 14.40 26.78 -7.42
CA ILE A 26 13.09 26.39 -6.87
C ILE A 26 12.92 24.84 -6.89
N ASP A 27 12.73 24.23 -5.72
CA ASP A 27 12.34 22.82 -5.59
C ASP A 27 10.81 22.67 -5.73
N VAL A 28 10.37 22.13 -6.86
CA VAL A 28 8.94 21.91 -7.16
C VAL A 28 8.65 20.41 -7.17
N ASN A 29 7.64 19.97 -6.42
CA ASN A 29 7.17 18.58 -6.48
C ASN A 29 6.22 18.38 -7.69
N TRP A 30 6.84 18.18 -8.85
CA TRP A 30 6.14 17.97 -10.12
C TRP A 30 5.24 16.72 -10.10
N ILE A 31 5.64 15.68 -9.38
CA ILE A 31 4.91 14.40 -9.34
C ILE A 31 3.60 14.56 -8.56
N ALA A 32 3.62 15.22 -7.41
CA ALA A 32 2.42 15.52 -6.63
C ALA A 32 1.44 16.42 -7.40
N SER A 33 1.99 17.42 -8.09
CA SER A 33 1.19 18.36 -8.91
C SER A 33 0.46 17.64 -10.04
N ILE A 34 1.14 16.74 -10.75
CA ILE A 34 0.55 15.96 -11.85
C ILE A 34 -0.52 14.99 -11.33
N LYS A 35 -0.28 14.31 -10.21
CA LYS A 35 -1.25 13.34 -9.65
C LYS A 35 -2.57 13.98 -9.22
N VAL A 36 -2.53 15.18 -8.63
CA VAL A 36 -3.74 15.84 -8.11
C VAL A 36 -4.43 16.68 -9.17
N LEU A 37 -3.66 17.41 -9.99
CA LEU A 37 -4.20 18.41 -10.92
C LEU A 37 -4.37 17.91 -12.35
N TRP A 38 -4.24 16.60 -12.63
CA TRP A 38 -4.48 16.05 -13.97
C TRP A 38 -5.86 16.43 -14.57
N PRO A 39 -6.97 16.56 -13.82
CA PRO A 39 -8.26 16.97 -14.40
C PRO A 39 -8.24 18.43 -14.90
N VAL A 40 -7.37 19.29 -14.37
CA VAL A 40 -7.21 20.67 -14.83
C VAL A 40 -6.72 20.71 -16.27
N PHE A 41 -5.94 19.71 -16.72
CA PHE A 41 -5.59 19.58 -18.13
C PHE A 41 -6.81 19.26 -19.00
N LEU A 42 -7.75 18.43 -18.54
CA LEU A 42 -8.99 18.15 -19.27
C LEU A 42 -9.87 19.40 -19.38
N VAL A 43 -9.98 20.19 -18.30
CA VAL A 43 -10.71 21.47 -18.29
C VAL A 43 -10.05 22.47 -19.24
N SER A 44 -8.72 22.59 -19.20
CA SER A 44 -7.94 23.47 -20.09
C SER A 44 -8.10 23.08 -21.56
N LEU A 45 -8.14 21.77 -21.84
CA LEU A 45 -8.36 21.22 -23.18
C LEU A 45 -9.78 21.51 -23.68
N GLY A 46 -10.79 21.32 -22.82
CA GLY A 46 -12.18 21.66 -23.12
C GLY A 46 -12.37 23.15 -23.44
N LEU A 47 -11.79 24.03 -22.62
CA LEU A 47 -11.81 25.49 -22.85
C LEU A 47 -11.07 25.86 -24.14
N THR A 48 -9.96 25.18 -24.46
CA THR A 48 -9.22 25.39 -25.71
C THR A 48 -10.07 25.02 -26.94
N LEU A 49 -10.85 23.94 -26.86
CA LEU A 49 -11.75 23.51 -27.94
C LEU A 49 -12.90 24.49 -28.17
N LEU A 50 -13.43 25.09 -27.09
CA LEU A 50 -14.47 26.13 -27.17
C LEU A 50 -13.92 27.46 -27.71
N ALA A 51 -12.67 27.81 -27.39
CA ALA A 51 -12.03 29.06 -27.79
C ALA A 51 -11.51 29.07 -29.26
N ARG A 52 -12.06 28.22 -30.14
CA ARG A 52 -11.58 27.81 -31.49
C ARG A 52 -11.07 28.92 -32.43
N ARG A 53 -11.38 30.20 -32.19
CA ARG A 53 -10.99 31.34 -33.02
C ARG A 53 -10.03 32.34 -32.36
N ARG A 54 -9.75 32.21 -31.07
CA ARG A 54 -9.06 33.26 -30.28
C ARG A 54 -7.78 32.73 -29.64
N ASN A 55 -6.72 32.72 -30.42
CA ASN A 55 -5.42 32.11 -30.06
C ASN A 55 -4.83 32.67 -28.75
N TRP A 56 -5.04 33.95 -28.45
CA TRP A 56 -4.55 34.55 -27.20
C TRP A 56 -5.26 34.00 -25.95
N LEU A 57 -6.55 33.66 -26.03
CA LEU A 57 -7.27 33.03 -24.92
C LEU A 57 -6.72 31.64 -24.62
N VAL A 58 -6.44 30.88 -25.68
CA VAL A 58 -5.82 29.56 -25.55
C VAL A 58 -4.50 29.70 -24.81
N THR A 59 -3.63 30.62 -25.25
CA THR A 59 -2.35 30.88 -24.58
C THR A 59 -2.53 31.30 -23.11
N SER A 60 -3.48 32.19 -22.79
CA SER A 60 -3.76 32.61 -21.41
C SER A 60 -4.23 31.45 -20.52
N VAL A 61 -5.09 30.57 -21.02
CA VAL A 61 -5.55 29.38 -20.29
C VAL A 61 -4.37 28.48 -19.94
N TRP A 62 -3.48 28.20 -20.90
CA TRP A 62 -2.31 27.35 -20.66
C TRP A 62 -1.28 27.98 -19.70
N ILE A 63 -1.09 29.30 -19.75
CA ILE A 63 -0.24 30.01 -18.78
C ILE A 63 -0.84 29.92 -17.38
N LEU A 64 -2.16 30.11 -17.23
CA LEU A 64 -2.82 30.05 -15.94
C LEU A 64 -2.76 28.63 -15.35
N THR A 65 -2.95 27.61 -16.18
CA THR A 65 -2.74 26.21 -15.81
C THR A 65 -1.31 25.94 -15.37
N LEU A 66 -0.30 26.45 -16.09
CA LEU A 66 1.10 26.33 -15.68
C LEU A 66 1.34 26.96 -14.30
N VAL A 67 0.86 28.19 -14.09
CA VAL A 67 1.02 28.91 -12.82
C VAL A 67 0.35 28.15 -11.67
N LEU A 68 -0.83 27.57 -11.92
CA LEU A 68 -1.53 26.74 -10.93
C LEU A 68 -0.71 25.50 -10.56
N PHE A 69 -0.12 24.82 -11.54
CA PHE A 69 0.74 23.64 -11.32
C PHE A 69 2.00 23.98 -10.53
N VAL A 70 2.67 25.07 -10.90
CA VAL A 70 3.89 25.52 -10.21
C VAL A 70 3.54 25.98 -8.79
N GLY A 71 2.48 26.77 -8.62
CA GLY A 71 2.03 27.25 -7.31
C GLY A 71 1.60 26.12 -6.38
N PHE A 72 0.84 25.13 -6.89
CA PHE A 72 0.45 23.95 -6.12
C PHE A 72 1.66 23.08 -5.76
N GLY A 73 2.61 22.91 -6.68
CA GLY A 73 3.85 22.19 -6.43
C GLY A 73 4.76 22.85 -5.40
N ILE A 74 4.67 24.18 -5.24
CA ILE A 74 5.32 24.95 -4.17
C ILE A 74 4.50 24.86 -2.87
N TYR A 75 3.16 24.88 -2.92
CA TYR A 75 2.30 24.76 -1.73
C TYR A 75 2.46 23.39 -1.05
N LYS A 76 2.44 22.30 -1.83
CA LYS A 76 2.72 20.93 -1.37
C LYS A 76 4.20 20.69 -1.05
N ARG A 77 5.08 21.71 -1.06
CA ARG A 77 6.52 21.58 -0.72
C ARG A 77 6.75 21.14 0.72
N ASN A 78 5.87 21.53 1.64
CA ASN A 78 5.98 21.24 3.07
C ASN A 78 5.05 20.12 3.55
N GLU A 79 4.26 19.52 2.66
CA GLU A 79 3.51 18.30 2.98
C GLU A 79 4.29 17.09 2.43
N PRO A 80 4.89 16.27 3.30
CA PRO A 80 5.60 15.09 2.86
C PRO A 80 4.55 14.01 2.57
N GLU A 81 4.02 13.97 1.35
CA GLU A 81 3.19 12.86 0.90
C GLU A 81 3.76 12.24 -0.36
N ASN A 82 4.98 11.72 -0.20
CA ASN A 82 5.42 10.59 -0.99
C ASN A 82 5.22 9.34 -0.14
N ILE A 83 4.51 8.36 -0.70
CA ILE A 83 4.34 6.99 -0.20
C ILE A 83 5.68 6.35 0.21
N ILE A 84 6.76 6.77 -0.47
CA ILE A 84 8.16 6.37 -0.28
C ILE A 84 8.80 6.96 1.00
N ASP A 85 8.34 8.12 1.48
CA ASP A 85 8.85 8.72 2.73
C ASP A 85 8.13 8.18 3.99
N ILE A 86 6.92 7.62 3.84
CA ILE A 86 6.31 6.80 4.88
C ILE A 86 7.12 5.50 5.05
N GLU A 87 7.66 4.90 3.99
CA GLU A 87 8.45 3.66 4.11
C GLU A 87 9.72 3.86 4.98
N LYS A 88 10.39 5.02 4.88
CA LYS A 88 11.57 5.36 5.69
C LYS A 88 11.25 5.72 7.15
N ARG A 89 10.08 6.32 7.43
CA ARG A 89 9.68 6.70 8.80
C ARG A 89 9.22 5.50 9.65
N PHE A 90 8.88 4.39 9.00
CA PHE A 90 8.34 3.17 9.63
C PHE A 90 9.31 1.97 9.59
N GLY A 91 10.58 2.18 9.21
CA GLY A 91 11.61 1.13 9.20
C GLY A 91 11.24 -0.06 8.30
N ILE A 92 10.52 0.15 7.20
CA ILE A 92 10.16 -0.93 6.27
C ILE A 92 11.31 -1.09 5.28
N ASP A 93 12.29 -1.94 5.60
CA ASP A 93 13.33 -2.32 4.66
C ASP A 93 12.73 -3.27 3.60
N ARG A 94 12.29 -2.69 2.48
CA ARG A 94 11.92 -3.41 1.27
C ARG A 94 13.08 -3.50 0.29
N SER A 95 14.33 -3.62 0.79
CA SER A 95 15.46 -3.97 -0.06
C SER A 95 15.02 -5.16 -0.90
N PRO A 96 14.85 -4.97 -2.22
CA PRO A 96 14.28 -6.00 -3.03
C PRO A 96 15.24 -7.19 -2.96
N ILE A 97 14.70 -8.39 -3.08
CA ILE A 97 15.50 -9.59 -3.27
C ILE A 97 16.08 -9.54 -4.70
N VAL A 98 16.85 -8.49 -5.04
CA VAL A 98 17.36 -8.18 -6.39
C VAL A 98 18.36 -9.25 -6.82
N ALA A 99 19.03 -9.88 -5.86
CA ALA A 99 20.06 -10.88 -6.11
C ALA A 99 19.53 -12.31 -6.29
N VAL A 100 18.23 -12.58 -6.05
CA VAL A 100 17.67 -13.93 -6.17
C VAL A 100 16.80 -14.04 -7.41
N GLU A 101 17.13 -15.02 -8.25
CA GLU A 101 16.37 -15.30 -9.47
C GLU A 101 14.95 -15.81 -9.15
N LYS A 102 13.99 -15.37 -9.97
CA LYS A 102 12.61 -15.88 -9.92
C LYS A 102 12.59 -17.34 -10.39
N ARG A 103 11.89 -18.18 -9.66
CA ARG A 103 11.68 -19.60 -9.96
C ARG A 103 10.19 -19.88 -10.20
N PRO A 104 9.85 -20.97 -10.90
CA PRO A 104 8.47 -21.46 -10.97
C PRO A 104 7.93 -21.75 -9.56
N PHE A 105 6.63 -21.51 -9.37
CA PHE A 105 5.91 -21.82 -8.13
C PHE A 105 6.16 -23.25 -7.61
N SER A 106 6.38 -23.38 -6.29
CA SER A 106 6.36 -24.64 -5.56
C SER A 106 5.24 -24.59 -4.51
N ALA A 107 4.51 -25.70 -4.40
CA ALA A 107 3.42 -25.83 -3.43
C ALA A 107 3.92 -26.08 -2.00
N GLU A 108 5.12 -26.61 -1.83
CA GLU A 108 5.69 -26.88 -0.51
C GLU A 108 7.10 -26.31 -0.45
N ILE A 109 7.33 -25.46 0.54
CA ILE A 109 8.65 -24.95 0.90
C ILE A 109 9.04 -25.60 2.23
N PRO A 110 10.04 -26.50 2.26
CA PRO A 110 10.50 -27.09 3.50
C PRO A 110 11.08 -26.01 4.42
N LEU A 111 11.03 -26.22 5.73
CA LEU A 111 11.65 -25.31 6.70
C LEU A 111 13.19 -25.31 6.51
N PRO A 112 13.82 -24.18 6.16
CA PRO A 112 15.29 -24.11 6.11
C PRO A 112 15.88 -24.32 7.51
N GLY A 113 16.99 -25.05 7.59
CA GLY A 113 17.56 -25.46 8.88
C GLY A 113 18.09 -24.31 9.76
N ASP A 114 18.34 -23.14 9.17
CA ASP A 114 18.83 -21.94 9.84
C ASP A 114 17.76 -20.85 10.01
N ALA A 115 16.51 -21.10 9.60
CA ALA A 115 15.43 -20.14 9.70
C ALA A 115 15.02 -19.90 11.17
N GLU A 116 15.22 -18.68 11.65
CA GLU A 116 14.76 -18.20 12.96
C GLU A 116 13.53 -17.29 12.81
N GLN A 117 13.41 -16.62 11.66
CA GLN A 117 12.32 -15.71 11.31
C GLN A 117 11.89 -15.92 9.86
N GLY A 118 10.62 -15.63 9.58
CA GLY A 118 10.05 -15.68 8.24
C GLY A 118 9.64 -14.31 7.74
N ARG A 119 9.84 -14.05 6.45
CA ARG A 119 9.24 -12.90 5.78
C ARG A 119 8.48 -13.35 4.53
N LEU A 120 7.20 -13.02 4.47
CA LEU A 120 6.34 -13.30 3.33
C LEU A 120 6.09 -12.01 2.56
N VAL A 121 6.36 -12.04 1.25
CA VAL A 121 6.09 -10.93 0.33
C VAL A 121 5.09 -11.39 -0.74
N LEU A 122 3.94 -10.73 -0.84
CA LEU A 122 2.93 -11.00 -1.86
C LEU A 122 2.79 -9.80 -2.79
N GLN A 123 3.01 -10.00 -4.09
CA GLN A 123 2.81 -8.99 -5.13
C GLN A 123 1.84 -9.52 -6.18
N LEU A 124 0.55 -9.34 -5.92
CA LEU A 124 -0.52 -9.98 -6.67
C LEU A 124 -1.53 -8.93 -7.18
N GLY A 125 -1.98 -9.11 -8.43
CA GLY A 125 -2.99 -8.26 -9.05
C GLY A 125 -4.37 -8.50 -8.45
N GLY A 126 -5.13 -9.46 -8.99
CA GLY A 126 -6.41 -9.90 -8.44
C GLY A 126 -6.27 -11.26 -7.77
N VAL A 127 -6.74 -11.42 -6.53
CA VAL A 127 -6.64 -12.67 -5.78
C VAL A 127 -7.77 -12.85 -4.77
N ASN A 128 -8.32 -14.05 -4.69
CA ASN A 128 -9.00 -14.54 -3.50
C ASN A 128 -7.96 -15.21 -2.60
N ILE A 129 -7.70 -14.65 -1.42
CA ILE A 129 -6.59 -15.07 -0.56
C ILE A 129 -7.11 -15.66 0.75
N ASN A 130 -6.50 -16.77 1.15
CA ASN A 130 -6.70 -17.35 2.47
C ASN A 130 -5.35 -17.71 3.06
N LEU A 131 -5.00 -17.11 4.20
CA LEU A 131 -3.77 -17.37 4.92
C LEU A 131 -4.13 -17.85 6.32
N LYS A 132 -3.57 -18.98 6.74
CA LYS A 132 -3.83 -19.58 8.05
C LYS A 132 -2.60 -20.29 8.61
N GLU A 133 -2.72 -20.79 9.83
CA GLU A 133 -1.70 -21.65 10.44
C GLU A 133 -1.52 -22.95 9.65
N GLY A 134 -0.27 -23.41 9.58
CA GLY A 134 0.13 -24.66 8.98
C GLY A 134 0.84 -25.59 9.96
N SER A 135 1.82 -26.32 9.45
CA SER A 135 2.63 -27.26 10.23
C SER A 135 4.03 -26.71 10.45
N GLY A 136 4.60 -26.97 11.64
CA GLY A 136 6.00 -26.63 11.97
C GLY A 136 7.06 -27.29 11.08
N SER A 137 6.71 -28.32 10.29
CA SER A 137 7.65 -29.01 9.40
C SER A 137 7.92 -28.30 8.08
N PHE A 138 7.12 -27.29 7.72
CA PHE A 138 7.23 -26.55 6.47
C PHE A 138 7.43 -25.07 6.78
N PHE A 139 8.15 -24.35 5.92
CA PHE A 139 8.21 -22.90 6.01
C PHE A 139 6.85 -22.30 5.62
N VAL A 140 6.36 -22.67 4.43
CA VAL A 140 5.03 -22.34 3.91
C VAL A 140 4.56 -23.49 3.02
N LYS A 141 3.28 -23.86 3.14
CA LYS A 141 2.57 -24.61 2.10
C LYS A 141 1.62 -23.69 1.35
N THR A 142 1.53 -23.87 0.05
CA THR A 142 0.75 -23.01 -0.83
C THR A 142 -0.02 -23.83 -1.85
N SER A 143 -1.29 -23.50 -2.04
CA SER A 143 -2.10 -23.99 -3.16
C SER A 143 -2.63 -22.79 -3.92
N SER A 144 -2.36 -22.72 -5.23
CA SER A 144 -2.78 -21.60 -6.06
C SER A 144 -3.12 -22.05 -7.48
N ASN A 145 -4.15 -21.45 -8.06
CA ASN A 145 -4.50 -21.60 -9.47
C ASN A 145 -4.07 -20.39 -10.32
N ILE A 146 -3.25 -19.48 -9.77
CA ILE A 146 -2.78 -18.28 -10.47
C ILE A 146 -1.82 -18.70 -11.60
N PRO A 147 -2.18 -18.48 -12.87
CA PRO A 147 -1.33 -18.87 -13.99
C PRO A 147 -0.02 -18.07 -13.98
N GLY A 148 1.12 -18.73 -14.17
CA GLY A 148 2.41 -18.03 -14.23
C GLY A 148 2.79 -17.32 -12.93
N LEU A 149 2.33 -17.84 -11.79
CA LEU A 149 2.81 -17.42 -10.48
C LEU A 149 4.31 -17.72 -10.36
N GLN A 150 5.09 -16.69 -9.99
CA GLN A 150 6.52 -16.78 -9.79
C GLN A 150 6.82 -16.73 -8.30
N GLN A 151 7.93 -17.34 -7.91
CA GLN A 151 8.42 -17.29 -6.53
C GLN A 151 9.89 -16.88 -6.46
N ARG A 152 10.29 -16.23 -5.37
CA ARG A 152 11.70 -16.11 -4.95
C ARG A 152 11.83 -16.61 -3.52
N LEU A 153 12.92 -17.33 -3.25
CA LEU A 153 13.26 -17.79 -1.91
C LEU A 153 14.71 -17.40 -1.62
N ALA A 154 14.89 -16.60 -0.58
CA ALA A 154 16.19 -16.29 -0.01
C ALA A 154 16.26 -16.96 1.37
N GLU A 155 17.10 -17.98 1.50
CA GLU A 155 17.32 -18.70 2.76
C GLU A 155 18.35 -17.96 3.62
N GLY A 156 18.22 -18.13 4.94
CA GLY A 156 18.99 -17.43 5.96
C GLY A 156 18.24 -17.39 7.28
N LYS A 157 18.88 -16.82 8.31
CA LYS A 157 18.25 -16.55 9.63
C LYS A 157 16.87 -15.90 9.51
N GLN A 158 16.76 -14.88 8.66
CA GLN A 158 15.48 -14.38 8.17
C GLN A 158 15.27 -14.94 6.77
N THR A 159 14.46 -15.99 6.65
CA THR A 159 14.12 -16.57 5.36
C THR A 159 13.03 -15.72 4.71
N VAL A 160 13.23 -15.33 3.45
CA VAL A 160 12.29 -14.49 2.70
C VAL A 160 11.69 -15.28 1.54
N LEU A 161 10.36 -15.38 1.52
CA LEU A 161 9.58 -15.98 0.43
C LEU A 161 8.73 -14.90 -0.23
N GLU A 162 8.94 -14.70 -1.53
CA GLU A 162 8.15 -13.80 -2.36
C GLU A 162 7.31 -14.60 -3.35
N TYR A 163 6.01 -14.31 -3.42
CA TYR A 163 5.15 -14.71 -4.54
C TYR A 163 4.77 -13.48 -5.35
N SER A 164 5.01 -13.52 -6.66
CA SER A 164 4.73 -12.40 -7.56
C SER A 164 4.09 -12.87 -8.86
N HIS A 165 3.28 -12.00 -9.46
CA HIS A 165 2.65 -12.26 -10.75
C HIS A 165 2.60 -11.00 -11.62
N GLU A 166 3.32 -11.02 -12.74
CA GLU A 166 3.51 -9.85 -13.60
C GLU A 166 2.31 -9.53 -14.52
N GLN A 167 1.38 -10.48 -14.74
CA GLN A 167 0.34 -10.34 -15.75
C GLN A 167 -1.10 -10.31 -15.19
N PHE A 168 -1.66 -9.11 -14.99
CA PHE A 168 -3.12 -9.00 -14.83
C PHE A 168 -3.83 -9.20 -16.18
N ASN A 169 -4.04 -10.46 -16.59
CA ASN A 169 -5.00 -10.78 -17.64
C ASN A 169 -6.42 -10.76 -17.05
N ALA A 170 -7.24 -9.79 -17.48
CA ALA A 170 -8.65 -9.63 -17.11
C ALA A 170 -9.54 -10.74 -17.70
N GLY A 171 -9.22 -12.00 -17.41
CA GLY A 171 -10.12 -13.13 -17.63
C GLY A 171 -11.01 -13.33 -16.39
N ASN A 172 -12.21 -13.85 -16.59
CA ASN A 172 -13.21 -14.11 -15.54
C ASN A 172 -12.85 -15.26 -14.58
N ALA A 173 -11.59 -15.68 -14.53
CA ALA A 173 -11.16 -16.79 -13.67
C ALA A 173 -10.91 -16.28 -12.25
N VAL A 174 -11.59 -16.87 -11.27
CA VAL A 174 -11.30 -16.65 -9.85
C VAL A 174 -9.91 -17.20 -9.55
N ARG A 175 -9.05 -16.33 -9.03
CA ARG A 175 -7.64 -16.58 -8.76
C ARG A 175 -7.45 -16.82 -7.27
N ASN A 176 -7.37 -18.08 -6.85
CA ASN A 176 -7.23 -18.46 -5.46
C ASN A 176 -5.76 -18.62 -5.07
N MET A 177 -5.41 -18.19 -3.86
CA MET A 177 -4.15 -18.52 -3.20
C MET A 177 -4.44 -18.86 -1.73
N ASN A 178 -4.20 -20.12 -1.37
CA ASN A 178 -4.25 -20.61 0.00
C ASN A 178 -2.82 -20.77 0.52
N LEU A 179 -2.52 -20.19 1.68
CA LEU A 179 -1.23 -20.20 2.34
C LEU A 179 -1.37 -20.80 3.74
N GLU A 180 -0.52 -21.76 4.08
CA GLU A 180 -0.39 -22.31 5.42
C GLU A 180 1.03 -22.03 5.92
N MET A 181 1.15 -21.18 6.94
CA MET A 181 2.44 -20.69 7.43
C MET A 181 2.90 -21.43 8.68
N ASN A 182 4.21 -21.55 8.85
CA ASN A 182 4.79 -22.15 10.05
C ASN A 182 4.40 -21.36 11.32
N PRO A 183 3.72 -21.97 12.31
CA PRO A 183 3.32 -21.27 13.54
C PRO A 183 4.47 -21.13 14.56
N ASP A 184 5.61 -21.80 14.35
CA ASP A 184 6.76 -21.80 15.26
C ASP A 184 7.77 -20.68 14.93
N LEU A 185 7.59 -19.98 13.80
CA LEU A 185 8.42 -18.86 13.38
C LEU A 185 7.75 -17.51 13.66
N VAL A 186 8.57 -16.49 13.90
CA VAL A 186 8.11 -15.09 13.94
C VAL A 186 8.12 -14.50 12.54
N TRP A 187 7.00 -13.87 12.15
CA TRP A 187 6.77 -13.42 10.78
C TRP A 187 6.74 -11.90 10.61
N GLU A 188 7.26 -11.47 9.47
CA GLU A 188 6.92 -10.21 8.81
C GLU A 188 6.14 -10.50 7.51
N VAL A 189 5.06 -9.76 7.27
CA VAL A 189 4.23 -9.92 6.06
C VAL A 189 4.09 -8.60 5.32
N ASP A 190 4.45 -8.60 4.04
CA ASP A 190 4.27 -7.49 3.11
C ASP A 190 3.36 -7.95 1.96
N ALA A 191 2.09 -7.53 1.94
CA ALA A 191 1.15 -7.88 0.89
C ALA A 191 0.72 -6.64 0.10
N ASN A 192 0.94 -6.68 -1.23
CA ASN A 192 0.43 -5.72 -2.19
C ASN A 192 -0.55 -6.44 -3.12
N LEU A 193 -1.83 -6.16 -2.93
CA LEU A 193 -2.97 -6.83 -3.54
C LEU A 193 -3.82 -5.79 -4.26
N GLY A 194 -3.91 -5.88 -5.58
CA GLY A 194 -4.67 -4.92 -6.40
C GLY A 194 -6.19 -5.02 -6.18
N VAL A 195 -6.76 -6.19 -6.42
CA VAL A 195 -8.17 -6.51 -6.14
C VAL A 195 -8.19 -7.74 -5.26
N VAL A 196 -8.86 -7.65 -4.11
CA VAL A 196 -8.82 -8.70 -3.10
C VAL A 196 -10.21 -9.06 -2.58
N ASP A 197 -10.36 -10.34 -2.27
CA ASP A 197 -11.42 -10.89 -1.42
C ASP A 197 -10.72 -11.95 -0.57
N GLY A 198 -10.71 -11.86 0.75
CA GLY A 198 -10.00 -12.88 1.51
C GLY A 198 -9.82 -12.66 2.99
N GLU A 199 -9.16 -13.63 3.60
CA GLU A 199 -8.86 -13.69 5.03
C GLU A 199 -7.36 -13.96 5.25
N MET A 200 -6.78 -13.25 6.21
CA MET A 200 -5.47 -13.57 6.77
C MET A 200 -5.59 -13.78 8.28
N ASP A 201 -5.42 -15.03 8.69
CA ASP A 201 -5.55 -15.48 10.07
C ASP A 201 -4.17 -15.67 10.72
N PHE A 202 -3.79 -14.70 11.56
CA PHE A 202 -2.60 -14.72 12.41
C PHE A 202 -2.93 -14.95 13.90
N LYS A 203 -4.10 -15.52 14.24
CA LYS A 203 -4.47 -15.76 15.65
C LYS A 203 -3.45 -16.66 16.37
N ASN A 204 -2.91 -17.62 15.65
CA ASN A 204 -1.94 -18.61 16.16
C ASN A 204 -0.57 -18.51 15.50
N ILE A 205 -0.33 -17.48 14.68
CA ILE A 205 0.95 -17.26 14.01
C ILE A 205 1.64 -16.06 14.68
N PRO A 206 2.86 -16.21 15.21
CA PRO A 206 3.63 -15.09 15.73
C PRO A 206 3.98 -14.11 14.62
N VAL A 207 3.51 -12.87 14.72
CA VAL A 207 3.71 -11.84 13.69
C VAL A 207 4.09 -10.51 14.32
N GLU A 208 5.26 -9.99 13.95
CA GLU A 208 5.75 -8.69 14.42
C GLU A 208 5.22 -7.56 13.55
N LYS A 209 5.08 -7.81 12.24
CA LYS A 209 4.76 -6.77 11.26
C LYS A 209 3.86 -7.27 10.14
N ILE A 210 2.81 -6.51 9.86
CA ILE A 210 1.91 -6.74 8.73
C ILE A 210 1.76 -5.43 7.96
N THR A 211 2.16 -5.42 6.70
CA THR A 211 1.92 -4.29 5.80
C THR A 211 1.00 -4.73 4.68
N LEU A 212 -0.23 -4.22 4.68
CA LEU A 212 -1.24 -4.49 3.66
C LEU A 212 -1.42 -3.26 2.77
N GLN A 213 -1.27 -3.45 1.46
CA GLN A 213 -1.61 -2.48 0.43
C GLN A 213 -2.70 -3.09 -0.43
N LEU A 214 -3.93 -2.59 -0.28
CA LEU A 214 -5.13 -3.08 -0.93
C LEU A 214 -5.63 -2.01 -1.92
N GLY A 215 -5.80 -2.38 -3.19
CA GLY A 215 -6.39 -1.47 -4.17
C GLY A 215 -7.90 -1.36 -4.01
N ALA A 216 -8.61 -2.49 -4.11
CA ALA A 216 -10.06 -2.56 -3.88
C ALA A 216 -10.52 -3.95 -3.43
N GLY A 217 -11.66 -4.01 -2.73
CA GLY A 217 -12.34 -5.25 -2.33
C GLY A 217 -12.35 -5.49 -0.82
N GLU A 218 -12.56 -6.73 -0.39
CA GLU A 218 -12.83 -7.09 1.00
C GLU A 218 -11.66 -7.86 1.63
N MET A 219 -11.36 -7.58 2.90
CA MET A 219 -10.30 -8.26 3.65
C MET A 219 -10.68 -8.44 5.12
N ALA A 220 -10.61 -9.67 5.61
CA ALA A 220 -10.63 -9.99 7.03
C ALA A 220 -9.20 -10.25 7.53
N LEU A 221 -8.75 -9.51 8.54
CA LEU A 221 -7.45 -9.69 9.17
C LEU A 221 -7.64 -10.07 10.64
N SER A 222 -7.26 -11.30 11.02
CA SER A 222 -7.29 -11.73 12.41
C SER A 222 -5.89 -11.73 13.02
N ILE A 223 -5.73 -11.10 14.18
CA ILE A 223 -4.45 -10.98 14.89
C ILE A 223 -4.56 -11.71 16.24
N GLY A 224 -3.46 -12.36 16.62
CA GLY A 224 -3.30 -13.06 17.91
C GLY A 224 -2.50 -12.28 18.93
N ASP A 225 -2.21 -12.95 20.05
CA ASP A 225 -1.39 -12.48 21.17
C ASP A 225 -0.01 -13.16 21.22
N LYS A 226 0.45 -13.69 20.07
CA LYS A 226 1.68 -14.48 19.97
C LYS A 226 2.96 -13.66 20.01
N GLN A 227 2.86 -12.32 20.09
CA GLN A 227 3.99 -11.39 20.14
C GLN A 227 3.75 -10.31 21.19
N ALA A 228 4.83 -9.81 21.79
CA ALA A 228 4.75 -8.70 22.73
C ALA A 228 4.33 -7.39 22.02
N HIS A 229 4.75 -7.23 20.77
CA HIS A 229 4.37 -6.10 19.93
C HIS A 229 4.09 -6.55 18.49
N THR A 230 2.93 -6.17 17.97
CA THR A 230 2.56 -6.37 16.57
C THR A 230 2.22 -5.02 15.95
N LYS A 231 2.85 -4.72 14.82
CA LYS A 231 2.59 -3.52 14.05
C LYS A 231 1.89 -3.83 12.73
N VAL A 232 0.76 -3.18 12.51
CA VAL A 232 -0.03 -3.27 11.29
C VAL A 232 0.00 -1.93 10.58
N THR A 233 0.30 -1.95 9.28
CA THR A 233 0.14 -0.79 8.40
C THR A 233 -0.82 -1.15 7.29
N LEU A 234 -2.01 -0.56 7.33
CA LEU A 234 -3.06 -0.75 6.34
C LEU A 234 -3.11 0.45 5.40
N ARG A 235 -2.89 0.20 4.11
CA ARG A 235 -3.16 1.14 3.03
C ARG A 235 -4.27 0.59 2.16
N ALA A 236 -5.41 1.24 2.14
CA ALA A 236 -6.57 0.78 1.40
C ALA A 236 -7.07 1.86 0.44
N GLY A 237 -7.42 1.46 -0.78
CA GLY A 237 -8.07 2.33 -1.76
C GLY A 237 -9.58 2.37 -1.55
N ALA A 238 -10.30 1.52 -2.29
CA ALA A 238 -11.76 1.34 -2.21
C ALA A 238 -12.08 -0.07 -1.68
N SER A 239 -11.97 -0.24 -0.37
CA SER A 239 -12.02 -1.55 0.28
C SER A 239 -12.79 -1.52 1.60
N ASP A 240 -13.37 -2.66 1.95
CA ASP A 240 -13.93 -2.91 3.28
C ASP A 240 -12.97 -3.85 4.03
N VAL A 241 -12.52 -3.43 5.21
CA VAL A 241 -11.51 -4.16 5.98
C VAL A 241 -11.99 -4.39 7.39
N ASP A 242 -12.15 -5.66 7.74
CA ASP A 242 -12.47 -6.10 9.10
C ASP A 242 -11.20 -6.57 9.79
N ILE A 243 -10.85 -5.97 10.92
CA ILE A 243 -9.69 -6.35 11.71
C ILE A 243 -10.15 -6.88 13.06
N TYR A 244 -9.77 -8.12 13.36
CA TYR A 244 -10.09 -8.78 14.61
C TYR A 244 -8.86 -8.85 15.51
N VAL A 245 -8.95 -8.26 16.70
CA VAL A 245 -7.86 -8.22 17.70
C VAL A 245 -8.30 -8.84 19.02
N PRO A 246 -7.40 -9.46 19.81
CA PRO A 246 -7.75 -9.96 21.13
C PRO A 246 -8.16 -8.79 22.03
N SER A 247 -9.30 -8.89 22.69
CA SER A 247 -9.86 -7.85 23.57
C SER A 247 -8.96 -7.50 24.77
N GLN A 248 -8.10 -8.44 25.17
CA GLN A 248 -7.14 -8.26 26.26
C GLN A 248 -5.83 -7.58 25.82
N ALA A 249 -5.57 -7.47 24.51
CA ALA A 249 -4.39 -6.80 24.02
C ALA A 249 -4.50 -5.28 24.19
N GLY A 250 -3.38 -4.61 24.38
CA GLY A 250 -3.30 -3.16 24.30
C GLY A 250 -3.41 -2.73 22.84
N LEU A 251 -4.44 -1.96 22.48
CA LEU A 251 -4.65 -1.49 21.11
C LEU A 251 -4.36 0.01 20.99
N MET A 252 -3.55 0.39 19.99
CA MET A 252 -3.45 1.77 19.52
C MET A 252 -3.69 1.81 18.02
N VAL A 253 -4.61 2.66 17.57
CA VAL A 253 -4.93 2.87 16.16
C VAL A 253 -4.66 4.32 15.79
N LYS A 254 -3.83 4.55 14.78
CA LYS A 254 -3.55 5.86 14.22
C LYS A 254 -4.23 5.96 12.86
N SER A 255 -5.12 6.93 12.69
CA SER A 255 -5.79 7.18 11.41
C SER A 255 -5.23 8.43 10.76
N GLY A 256 -4.85 8.34 9.48
CA GLY A 256 -4.43 9.52 8.70
C GLY A 256 -5.59 10.49 8.43
N ASN A 257 -5.28 11.74 8.06
CA ASN A 257 -6.25 12.82 7.84
C ASN A 257 -7.15 12.67 6.57
N ILE A 258 -7.22 11.47 5.98
CA ILE A 258 -7.98 11.19 4.77
C ILE A 258 -9.24 10.39 5.16
N LEU A 259 -10.38 10.75 4.54
CA LEU A 259 -11.73 10.22 4.81
C LEU A 259 -11.74 8.68 4.95
N THR A 260 -11.67 8.18 6.18
CA THR A 260 -11.77 6.76 6.53
C THR A 260 -12.97 6.61 7.45
N ASP A 261 -13.90 5.73 7.12
CA ASP A 261 -14.97 5.35 8.06
C ASP A 261 -14.41 4.30 9.01
N LEU A 262 -13.98 4.75 10.19
CA LEU A 262 -13.34 3.90 11.19
C LEU A 262 -14.33 3.62 12.32
N SER A 263 -14.66 2.35 12.52
CA SER A 263 -15.57 1.90 13.57
C SER A 263 -14.91 0.86 14.47
N PHE A 264 -15.35 0.84 15.72
CA PHE A 264 -14.82 -0.03 16.77
C PHE A 264 -15.96 -0.77 17.45
N HIS A 265 -15.79 -2.08 17.62
CA HIS A 265 -16.81 -2.96 18.16
C HIS A 265 -16.20 -3.83 19.26
N ASN A 266 -16.92 -4.00 20.37
CA ASN A 266 -16.49 -4.83 21.51
C ASN A 266 -15.12 -4.44 22.09
N ILE A 267 -14.68 -3.19 21.88
CA ILE A 267 -13.47 -2.62 22.44
C ILE A 267 -13.71 -1.13 22.74
N SER A 268 -13.26 -0.67 23.91
CA SER A 268 -13.40 0.73 24.31
C SER A 268 -12.09 1.46 24.06
N LEU A 269 -12.14 2.55 23.29
CA LEU A 269 -10.99 3.35 22.94
C LEU A 269 -11.22 4.83 23.26
N THR A 270 -10.17 5.48 23.75
CA THR A 270 -10.13 6.94 23.92
C THR A 270 -9.49 7.56 22.67
N ALA A 271 -10.17 8.55 22.08
CA ALA A 271 -9.68 9.27 20.91
C ALA A 271 -9.01 10.60 21.30
N LYS A 272 -7.79 10.84 20.80
CA LYS A 272 -7.07 12.10 20.94
C LYS A 272 -6.19 12.35 19.71
N ASP A 273 -6.37 13.49 19.05
CA ASP A 273 -5.53 13.95 17.92
C ASP A 273 -5.34 12.91 16.79
N GLY A 274 -6.40 12.16 16.44
CA GLY A 274 -6.36 11.12 15.38
C GLY A 274 -5.75 9.78 15.82
N VAL A 275 -5.48 9.64 17.12
CA VAL A 275 -5.03 8.39 17.75
C VAL A 275 -6.13 7.86 18.67
N TYR A 276 -6.47 6.59 18.51
CA TYR A 276 -7.42 5.84 19.33
C TYR A 276 -6.64 4.83 20.16
N MET A 277 -6.88 4.77 21.46
CA MET A 277 -6.08 3.93 22.35
C MET A 277 -6.93 3.25 23.40
N SER A 278 -6.68 1.97 23.67
CA SER A 278 -7.34 1.22 24.74
C SER A 278 -6.79 1.60 26.11
N GLU A 279 -7.60 1.46 27.15
CA GLU A 279 -7.22 1.84 28.52
C GLU A 279 -6.01 1.05 29.04
N ASN A 280 -5.89 -0.21 28.64
CA ASN A 280 -4.80 -1.11 29.04
C ASN A 280 -3.52 -0.97 28.18
N TYR A 281 -3.49 -0.11 27.15
CA TYR A 281 -2.39 -0.08 26.17
C TYR A 281 -1.00 0.03 26.80
N GLU A 282 -0.81 0.91 27.77
CA GLU A 282 0.51 1.15 28.38
C GLU A 282 1.03 -0.05 29.19
N ASN A 283 0.12 -0.76 29.87
CA ASN A 283 0.44 -1.83 30.81
C ASN A 283 0.26 -3.24 30.24
N SER A 284 -0.17 -3.36 28.97
CA SER A 284 -0.38 -4.66 28.33
C SER A 284 0.94 -5.32 27.93
N ASP A 285 1.07 -6.61 28.21
CA ASP A 285 2.19 -7.45 27.76
C ASP A 285 2.17 -7.70 26.24
N HIS A 286 0.98 -7.58 25.63
CA HIS A 286 0.76 -7.71 24.20
C HIS A 286 0.17 -6.42 23.65
N LYS A 287 0.89 -5.76 22.76
CA LYS A 287 0.50 -4.47 22.18
C LYS A 287 0.32 -4.60 20.67
N ILE A 288 -0.77 -4.06 20.15
CA ILE A 288 -1.07 -4.02 18.72
C ILE A 288 -1.17 -2.55 18.31
N GLU A 289 -0.32 -2.14 17.38
CA GLU A 289 -0.37 -0.82 16.76
C GLU A 289 -0.88 -0.94 15.33
N ILE A 290 -1.92 -0.18 14.98
CA ILE A 290 -2.50 -0.17 13.64
C ILE A 290 -2.43 1.23 13.07
N ASP A 291 -1.64 1.41 12.02
CA ASP A 291 -1.58 2.65 11.26
C ASP A 291 -2.46 2.49 9.99
N VAL A 292 -3.52 3.28 9.90
CA VAL A 292 -4.50 3.23 8.81
C VAL A 292 -4.38 4.46 7.92
N VAL A 293 -4.19 4.22 6.62
CA VAL A 293 -4.25 5.23 5.57
C VAL A 293 -5.22 4.75 4.50
N SER A 294 -6.41 5.35 4.44
CA SER A 294 -7.39 5.04 3.40
C SER A 294 -7.96 6.28 2.74
N ALA A 295 -8.42 6.14 1.50
CA ALA A 295 -9.13 7.17 0.75
C ALA A 295 -10.66 7.02 0.79
N LEU A 296 -11.18 5.80 0.54
CA LEU A 296 -12.61 5.48 0.44
C LEU A 296 -12.86 4.06 0.97
N SER A 297 -12.52 3.80 2.24
CA SER A 297 -12.74 2.50 2.89
C SER A 297 -13.56 2.60 4.15
N ALA A 298 -14.34 1.56 4.41
CA ALA A 298 -14.76 1.22 5.76
C ALA A 298 -13.68 0.33 6.40
N VAL A 299 -13.23 0.71 7.59
CA VAL A 299 -12.33 -0.09 8.42
C VAL A 299 -13.04 -0.34 9.74
N GLN A 300 -13.36 -1.60 9.99
CA GLN A 300 -14.05 -2.03 11.21
C GLN A 300 -13.07 -2.82 12.06
N ILE A 301 -12.96 -2.47 13.33
CA ILE A 301 -12.06 -3.14 14.26
C ILE A 301 -12.88 -3.77 15.38
N PHE A 302 -12.72 -5.08 15.56
CA PHE A 302 -13.47 -5.89 16.50
C PHE A 302 -12.55 -6.43 17.60
N GLY A 303 -12.90 -6.15 18.86
CA GLY A 303 -12.38 -6.90 20.00
C GLY A 303 -13.04 -8.27 20.08
N ARG A 304 -12.24 -9.33 20.21
CA ARG A 304 -12.72 -10.72 20.38
C ARG A 304 -12.14 -11.41 21.62
#